data_AF-A0A939A0Z3-F1
#
_entry.id   AF-A0A939A0Z3-F1
#
_cell.length_a   1.000
_cell.length_b   1.000
_cell.length_c   1.000
_cell.angle_alpha   90.00
_cell.angle_beta   90.00
_cell.angle_gamma   90.00
#
_symmetry.space_group_name_H-M   'P 1'
#
loop_
_entity.id
_entity.type
_entity.pdbx_description
1 polymer ?
#
loop_
_entity_poly.entity_id
_entity_poly.type
_entity_poly.pdbx_seq_one_letter_code
_entity_poly.pdbx_strand_id
1 'polypeptide(L)' 'MKTLSELIVEASLLISEISNHPDYQALIEKGYYPDLTVGDAYTALAYLISEIDPPVITAPEIPEVEVSYESRA' A
#
# COMPACT_ATOMS: atom_id res chain seq x y z
N MET A 1 11.97 -3.54 22.42
CA MET A 1 10.65 -3.02 21.99
C MET A 1 10.62 -3.17 20.47
N LYS A 2 9.55 -3.71 19.88
CA LYS A 2 9.49 -3.93 18.43
C LYS A 2 9.40 -2.58 17.70
N THR A 3 10.03 -2.49 16.53
CA THR A 3 9.89 -1.37 15.60
C THR A 3 8.50 -1.39 14.95
N LEU A 4 8.08 -0.24 14.39
CA LEU A 4 6.81 -0.17 13.68
C LEU A 4 6.79 -1.12 12.46
N SER A 5 7.90 -1.23 11.73
CA SER A 5 8.03 -2.17 10.60
C SER A 5 7.85 -3.62 11.04
N GLU A 6 8.44 -4.03 12.17
CA GLU A 6 8.26 -5.38 12.72
C GLU A 6 6.79 -5.63 13.12
N LEU A 7 6.14 -4.64 13.74
CA LEU A 7 4.72 -4.73 14.09
C LEU A 7 3.82 -4.86 12.86
N ILE A 8 4.14 -4.16 11.77
CA ILE A 8 3.37 -4.26 10.52
C ILE A 8 3.55 -5.64 9.86
N VAL A 9 4.77 -6.18 9.86
CA VAL A 9 5.03 -7.54 9.35
C VAL A 9 4.24 -8.57 10.16
N GLU A 10 4.26 -8.48 11.49
CA GLU A 10 3.50 -9.39 12.35
C GLU A 10 1.99 -9.26 12.15
N ALA A 11 1.46 -8.05 12.01
CA ALA A 11 0.06 -7.83 11.70
C ALA A 11 -0.32 -8.43 10.35
N SER A 12 0.52 -8.28 9.32
CA SER A 12 0.29 -8.86 7.99
C SER A 12 0.23 -10.40 8.04
N LEU A 13 1.10 -11.03 8.83
CA LEU A 13 1.09 -12.48 9.05
C LEU A 13 -0.20 -12.91 9.77
N LEU A 14 -0.60 -12.20 10.82
CA LEU A 14 -1.82 -12.52 11.56
C LEU A 14 -3.08 -12.36 10.69
N ILE A 15 -3.13 -11.31 9.87
CA ILE A 15 -4.22 -11.12 8.91
C ILE A 15 -4.25 -12.28 7.90
N SER A 16 -3.09 -12.77 7.47
CA SER A 16 -2.99 -13.93 6.58
C SER A 16 -3.54 -15.18 7.27
N GLU A 17 -3.17 -15.44 8.52
CA GLU A 17 -3.70 -16.55 9.31
C GLU A 17 -5.22 -16.48 9.47
N ILE A 18 -5.77 -15.29 9.78
CA ILE A 18 -7.22 -15.07 9.86
C ILE A 18 -7.87 -15.34 8.50
N SER A 19 -7.31 -14.80 7.43
CA SER A 19 -7.85 -14.96 6.08
C SER A 19 -7.91 -16.42 5.64
N ASN A 20 -6.95 -17.26 6.07
CA ASN A 20 -6.91 -18.68 5.76
C ASN A 20 -7.65 -19.55 6.79
N HIS A 21 -8.19 -18.98 7.87
CA HIS A 21 -8.86 -19.75 8.90
C HIS A 21 -10.22 -20.29 8.40
N PRO A 22 -10.53 -21.59 8.60
CA PRO A 22 -11.80 -22.18 8.14
C PRO A 22 -13.04 -21.44 8.62
N ASP A 23 -13.04 -20.97 9.87
CA ASP A 23 -14.20 -20.24 10.42
C ASP A 23 -14.42 -18.89 9.72
N TYR A 24 -13.34 -18.19 9.34
CA TYR A 24 -13.45 -16.95 8.59
C TYR A 24 -13.99 -17.22 7.18
N GLN A 25 -13.45 -18.24 6.51
CA GLN A 25 -13.94 -18.65 5.19
C GLN A 25 -15.42 -19.07 5.22
N ALA A 26 -15.84 -19.81 6.25
CA ALA A 26 -17.23 -20.20 6.44
C ALA A 26 -18.18 -19.00 6.64
N LEU A 27 -17.69 -17.89 7.21
CA LEU A 27 -18.48 -16.64 7.29
C LEU A 27 -18.67 -16.01 5.91
N ILE A 28 -17.61 -15.96 5.10
CA ILE A 28 -17.66 -15.43 3.73
C ILE A 28 -18.59 -16.28 2.85
N GLU A 29 -18.49 -17.62 2.94
CA GLU A 29 -19.38 -18.54 2.21
C GLU A 29 -20.86 -18.37 2.59
N LYS A 30 -21.14 -17.98 3.83
CA LYS A 30 -22.50 -17.66 4.29
C LYS A 30 -22.99 -16.27 3.85
N GLY A 31 -22.17 -15.54 3.09
CA GLY A 31 -22.49 -14.20 2.59
C GLY A 31 -22.34 -13.09 3.64
N TYR A 32 -21.57 -13.32 4.70
CA TYR A 32 -21.25 -12.27 5.67
C TYR A 32 -20.18 -11.34 5.08
N TYR A 33 -20.61 -10.15 4.67
CA TYR A 33 -19.74 -9.10 4.16
C TYR A 33 -19.81 -7.89 5.11
N PRO A 34 -18.85 -7.73 6.03
CA PRO A 34 -18.75 -6.54 6.86
C PRO A 34 -18.37 -5.31 6.03
N ASP A 35 -18.63 -4.11 6.55
CA ASP A 35 -18.25 -2.84 5.90
C ASP A 35 -16.73 -2.71 5.68
N LEU A 36 -15.94 -3.39 6.52
CA LEU A 36 -14.48 -3.46 6.43
C LEU A 36 -14.02 -4.90 6.34
N THR A 37 -13.19 -5.19 5.36
CA THR A 37 -12.70 -6.52 5.01
C THR A 37 -11.25 -6.72 5.43
N VAL A 38 -10.78 -7.96 5.35
CA VAL A 38 -9.34 -8.26 5.44
C VAL A 38 -8.52 -7.53 4.37
N GLY A 39 -9.11 -7.26 3.20
CA GLY A 39 -8.47 -6.44 2.16
C GLY A 39 -8.19 -5.02 2.65
N ASP A 40 -9.15 -4.41 3.34
CA ASP A 40 -9.00 -3.06 3.91
C ASP A 40 -7.91 -3.02 4.99
N ALA A 41 -7.78 -4.09 5.78
CA ALA A 41 -6.70 -4.22 6.74
C ALA A 41 -5.32 -4.27 6.05
N TYR A 42 -5.18 -5.03 4.95
CA TYR A 42 -3.95 -5.02 4.14
C TYR A 42 -3.66 -3.65 3.54
N THR A 43 -4.68 -2.95 3.05
CA THR A 43 -4.53 -1.58 2.51
C THR A 43 -4.02 -0.63 3.59
N ALA A 44 -4.56 -0.70 4.81
CA ALA A 44 -4.08 0.11 5.92
C ALA A 44 -2.61 -0.17 6.27
N LEU A 45 -2.19 -1.44 6.27
CA LEU A 45 -0.78 -1.80 6.48
C LEU A 45 0.12 -1.28 5.35
N ALA A 46 -0.35 -1.34 4.09
CA ALA A 46 0.39 -0.82 2.95
C ALA A 46 0.62 0.70 3.06
N TYR A 47 -0.38 1.46 3.53
CA TYR A 47 -0.20 2.89 3.81
C TYR A 47 0.82 3.15 4.92
N LEU A 48 0.79 2.38 6.00
CA LEU A 48 1.80 2.51 7.06
C LEU A 48 3.21 2.20 6.54
N ILE A 49 3.37 1.17 5.70
CA ILE A 49 4.66 0.84 5.08
C ILE A 49 5.15 1.97 4.19
N SER A 50 4.28 2.56 3.36
CA SER A 50 4.68 3.65 2.47
C SER A 50 5.09 4.93 3.20
N GLU A 51 4.58 5.16 4.42
CA GLU A 51 5.02 6.30 5.24
C GLU A 51 6.38 6.04 5.93
N ILE A 52 6.73 4.77 6.16
CA ILE A 52 8.00 4.37 6.78
C ILE A 52 9.11 4.27 5.74
N ASP A 53 8.80 3.71 4.58
CA ASP A 53 9.69 3.51 3.43
C ASP A 53 9.02 4.06 2.17
N PRO A 54 9.02 5.39 1.99
CA PRO A 54 8.35 6.01 0.87
C PRO A 54 8.99 5.55 -0.44
N PRO A 55 8.17 5.19 -1.44
CA PRO A 55 8.72 4.84 -2.74
C PRO A 55 9.53 6.02 -3.28
N VAL A 56 10.70 5.73 -3.84
CA VAL A 56 11.52 6.76 -4.47
C VAL A 56 10.82 7.19 -5.76
N ILE A 57 10.06 8.28 -5.68
CA ILE A 57 9.49 8.93 -6.85
C ILE A 57 10.54 9.89 -7.39
N THR A 58 11.34 9.43 -8.36
CA THR A 58 12.14 10.36 -9.16
C THR A 58 11.21 11.07 -10.13
N ALA A 59 11.13 12.40 -10.02
CA ALA A 59 10.50 13.20 -11.07
C ALA A 59 11.25 12.93 -12.38
N PRO A 60 10.55 12.77 -13.52
CA PRO A 60 11.22 12.69 -14.80
C PRO A 60 12.04 13.98 -15.00
N GLU A 61 13.31 13.84 -15.36
CA GLU A 61 14.12 14.97 -15.81
C GLU A 61 13.42 15.58 -17.03
N ILE A 62 12.86 16.78 -16.85
CA ILE A 62 12.36 17.55 -17.99
C ILE A 62 13.62 18.01 -18.73
N PRO A 63 13.87 17.55 -19.97
CA PRO A 63 15.02 18.05 -20.72
C PRO A 63 14.91 19.58 -20.81
N GLU A 64 15.99 20.28 -20.45
CA GLU A 64 16.09 21.71 -20.66
C GLU A 64 15.97 21.98 -22.16
N VAL A 65 14.77 22.37 -22.60
CA VAL A 65 14.56 22.81 -23.97
C VAL A 65 15.22 24.17 -24.09
N GLU A 66 16.38 24.23 -24.74
CA GLU A 66 16.97 25.49 -25.19
C GLU A 66 15.98 26.18 -26.12
N VAL A 67 15.31 27.21 -25.60
CA VAL A 67 14.38 28.02 -26.39
C VAL A 67 15.20 28.94 -27.28
N SER A 68 15.41 28.53 -28.54
CA SER A 68 16.01 29.38 -29.57
C SER A 68 15.05 30.49 -29.96
N TYR A 69 15.37 31.73 -29.59
CA TYR A 69 14.66 32.91 -30.07
C TYR A 69 15.25 33.34 -31.42
N GLU A 70 14.82 32.68 -32.49
CA GLU A 70 15.04 33.25 -33.81
C GLU A 70 14.27 34.57 -33.93
N SER A 71 15.02 35.66 -33.84
CA SER A 71 14.52 37.02 -34.00
C SER A 71 14.06 37.19 -35.45
N ARG A 72 12.74 37.22 -35.68
CA ARG A 72 12.18 37.58 -36.99
C ARG A 72 12.46 39.06 -37.22
N ALA A 73 13.40 39.33 -38.11
CA ALA A 73 13.65 40.65 -38.70
C ALA A 73 12.48 41.08 -39.59
#